data_AF-A0A2A6BPZ8-F1
#
_entry.id   AF-A0A2A6BPZ8-F1
#
_cell.length_a   1.000
_cell.length_b   1.000
_cell.length_c   1.000
_cell.angle_alpha   90.00
_cell.angle_beta   90.00
_cell.angle_gamma   90.00
#
_symmetry.space_group_name_H-M   'P 1'
#
loop_
_entity.id
_entity.type
_entity.pdbx_description
1 polymer ?
#
loop_
_entity_poly.entity_id
_entity_poly.type
_entity_poly.pdbx_seq_one_letter_code
_entity_poly.pdbx_strand_id
1 'polypeptide(L)'
;MRLVTVVSLLLLPIVVSSTVAAFRPVYLDTPDAYVEEETSEDKQVSECFGKLRAACSVNQEFSDTIDRYARTLRVDKLREIIERKVQAICNQEEKEAMIPLLRDELSHSATIVKELVHKLSDFDRDRLNMWANLNDTLSERNFYLDRIRNLPPADIESLTNSLNTIISRLVNGEAPACITELIESMSTEDRQQLTARTLSFEHRISDLLERIGMPTDNEDLRLFIAGTFRKSETTEF
;
A
#
# COMPACT_ATOMS: atom_id res chain seq x y z
N MET A 1 -5.07 -13.61 14.01
CA MET A 1 -5.69 -12.51 13.24
C MET A 1 -5.45 -11.20 13.97
N ARG A 2 -4.51 -10.39 13.48
CA ARG A 2 -4.34 -8.98 13.84
C ARG A 2 -3.98 -8.23 12.56
N LEU A 3 -5.00 -7.95 11.73
CA LEU A 3 -4.97 -6.86 10.78
C LEU A 3 -6.09 -5.90 11.18
N VAL A 4 -5.86 -4.62 10.91
CA VAL A 4 -6.62 -3.43 11.35
C VAL A 4 -6.08 -2.81 12.64
N THR A 5 -4.95 -2.13 12.49
CA THR A 5 -4.72 -0.85 13.17
C THR A 5 -4.55 0.19 12.07
N VAL A 6 -5.65 0.45 11.33
CA VAL A 6 -5.72 1.61 10.45
C VAL A 6 -5.68 2.84 11.35
N VAL A 7 -4.68 3.67 11.05
CA VAL A 7 -4.20 4.82 11.80
C VAL A 7 -5.29 5.88 11.93
N SER A 8 -5.91 6.00 13.12
CA SER A 8 -6.70 7.17 13.53
C SER A 8 -5.82 8.37 13.93
N LEU A 9 -4.80 8.74 13.15
CA LEU A 9 -3.90 9.86 13.49
C LEU A 9 -3.68 10.81 12.30
N LEU A 10 -4.76 11.43 11.86
CA LEU A 10 -4.77 12.83 11.42
C LEU A 10 -5.57 13.63 12.44
N LEU A 11 -4.92 13.99 13.55
CA LEU A 11 -5.42 15.02 14.46
C LEU A 11 -4.27 15.96 14.79
N LEU A 12 -4.18 17.06 14.06
CA LEU A 12 -3.88 18.35 14.68
C LEU A 12 -5.21 18.89 15.26
N PRO A 13 -5.18 19.60 16.40
CA PRO A 13 -6.35 19.80 17.24
C PRO A 13 -7.26 20.89 16.63
N ILE A 14 -8.44 20.51 16.19
CA ILE A 14 -9.58 21.44 16.09
C ILE A 14 -10.55 21.05 17.19
N VAL A 15 -10.63 21.95 18.17
CA VAL A 15 -11.57 21.93 19.28
C VAL A 15 -13.00 21.81 18.74
N VAL A 16 -13.72 20.72 19.02
CA VAL A 16 -15.17 20.79 19.25
C VAL A 16 -15.57 19.80 20.34
N SER A 17 -16.23 20.39 21.33
CA SER A 17 -16.81 19.82 22.54
C SER A 17 -17.72 18.61 22.31
N SER A 18 -17.69 17.72 23.31
CA SER A 18 -18.63 16.65 23.59
C SER A 18 -20.11 17.04 23.43
N THR A 19 -20.89 16.20 22.75
CA THR A 19 -22.17 15.64 23.23
C THR A 19 -22.63 14.51 22.31
N VAL A 20 -22.87 13.34 22.92
CA VAL A 20 -23.54 12.19 22.32
C VAL A 20 -25.03 12.47 22.28
N ALA A 21 -25.65 12.45 21.10
CA ALA A 21 -27.09 12.31 20.94
C ALA A 21 -27.38 11.38 19.77
N ALA A 22 -28.10 10.30 20.07
CA ALA A 22 -28.53 9.28 19.13
C ALA A 22 -29.37 9.88 17.99
N PHE A 23 -28.97 9.62 16.75
CA PHE A 23 -29.81 9.84 15.58
C PHE A 23 -30.22 8.48 14.99
N ARG A 24 -31.51 8.16 15.12
CA ARG A 24 -32.18 7.18 14.27
C ARG A 24 -32.25 7.77 12.84
N PRO A 25 -31.96 7.00 11.78
CA PRO A 25 -32.19 7.49 10.44
C PRO A 25 -33.70 7.57 10.18
N VAL A 26 -34.16 8.77 9.88
CA VAL A 26 -35.45 9.00 9.21
C VAL A 26 -35.24 8.64 7.75
N TYR A 27 -35.97 7.64 7.25
CA TYR A 27 -36.04 7.35 5.83
C TYR A 27 -36.75 8.52 5.15
N LEU A 28 -35.97 9.34 4.43
CA LEU A 28 -36.49 10.24 3.40
C LEU A 28 -36.31 9.50 2.07
N ASP A 29 -37.43 9.11 1.46
CA ASP A 29 -37.50 8.65 0.08
C ASP A 29 -36.78 9.66 -0.83
N THR A 30 -35.66 9.24 -1.41
CA THR A 30 -35.02 9.93 -2.52
C THR A 30 -35.27 9.11 -3.78
N PRO A 31 -35.74 9.73 -4.88
CA PRO A 31 -35.99 9.03 -6.13
C PRO A 31 -34.64 8.69 -6.79
N ASP A 32 -34.48 7.40 -7.10
CA ASP A 32 -33.48 6.80 -7.99
C ASP A 32 -32.08 7.41 -7.92
N ALA A 33 -31.29 6.92 -6.96
CA ALA A 33 -29.83 7.02 -7.04
C ALA A 33 -29.37 6.33 -8.34
N TYR A 34 -28.92 7.14 -9.29
CA TYR A 34 -28.17 6.65 -10.45
C TYR A 34 -26.96 5.89 -9.91
N VAL A 35 -26.95 4.58 -10.11
CA VAL A 35 -25.74 3.77 -9.95
C VAL A 35 -24.83 4.20 -11.09
N GLU A 36 -23.79 4.99 -10.79
CA GLU A 36 -22.71 5.24 -11.74
C GLU A 36 -22.09 3.88 -12.08
N GLU A 37 -22.14 3.49 -13.35
CA GLU A 37 -21.46 2.28 -13.83
C GLU A 37 -19.96 2.47 -13.58
N GLU A 38 -19.39 1.63 -12.71
CA GLU A 38 -17.95 1.60 -12.46
C GLU A 38 -17.25 1.36 -13.80
N THR A 39 -16.37 2.28 -14.20
CA THR A 39 -15.69 2.14 -15.48
C THR A 39 -14.79 0.91 -15.43
N SER A 40 -14.50 0.32 -16.60
CA SER A 40 -13.54 -0.80 -16.67
C SER A 40 -12.23 -0.43 -15.96
N GLU A 41 -11.75 0.79 -16.18
CA GLU A 41 -10.51 1.32 -15.60
C GLU A 41 -10.57 1.43 -14.08
N ASP A 42 -11.68 1.93 -13.52
CA ASP A 42 -11.88 1.99 -12.07
C ASP A 42 -11.85 0.61 -11.42
N LYS A 43 -12.47 -0.38 -12.08
CA LYS A 43 -12.43 -1.77 -11.63
C LYS A 43 -10.99 -2.31 -11.65
N GLN A 44 -10.23 -2.09 -12.72
CA GLN A 44 -8.84 -2.54 -12.83
C GLN A 44 -7.92 -1.89 -11.77
N VAL A 45 -8.15 -0.60 -11.49
CA VAL A 45 -7.47 0.09 -10.39
C VAL A 45 -7.85 -0.52 -9.04
N SER A 46 -9.14 -0.74 -8.79
CA SER A 46 -9.65 -1.34 -7.56
C SER A 46 -9.07 -2.74 -7.33
N GLU A 47 -9.05 -3.58 -8.36
CA GLU A 47 -8.50 -4.94 -8.31
C GLU A 47 -7.01 -4.94 -7.99
N CYS A 48 -6.22 -4.08 -8.63
CA CYS A 48 -4.79 -3.99 -8.35
C CYS A 48 -4.51 -3.43 -6.95
N PHE A 49 -5.24 -2.42 -6.47
CA PHE A 49 -5.15 -1.98 -5.07
C PHE A 49 -5.60 -3.07 -4.09
N GLY A 50 -6.61 -3.86 -4.45
CA GLY A 50 -7.04 -5.04 -3.72
C GLY A 50 -5.93 -6.07 -3.60
N LYS A 51 -5.23 -6.37 -4.70
CA LYS A 51 -4.03 -7.23 -4.71
C LYS A 51 -2.91 -6.66 -3.83
N LEU A 52 -2.66 -5.35 -3.86
CA LEU A 52 -1.67 -4.71 -2.98
C LEU A 52 -2.03 -4.87 -1.50
N ARG A 53 -3.30 -4.65 -1.15
CA ARG A 53 -3.84 -4.83 0.21
C ARG A 53 -3.71 -6.28 0.67
N ALA A 54 -4.09 -7.21 -0.20
CA ALA A 54 -3.94 -8.64 -0.01
C ALA A 54 -2.47 -9.02 0.24
N ALA A 55 -1.53 -8.48 -0.53
CA ALA A 55 -0.10 -8.71 -0.33
C ALA A 55 0.40 -8.18 1.04
N CYS A 56 -0.06 -7.01 1.49
CA CYS A 56 0.25 -6.49 2.83
C CYS A 56 -0.21 -7.44 3.95
N SER A 57 -1.30 -8.19 3.75
CA SER A 57 -1.84 -9.11 4.76
C SER A 57 -1.01 -10.39 4.95
N VAL A 58 -0.17 -10.73 3.96
CA VAL A 58 0.61 -11.98 3.95
C VAL A 58 2.13 -11.75 3.90
N ASN A 59 2.57 -10.54 3.53
CA ASN A 59 3.97 -10.12 3.52
C ASN A 59 4.17 -8.96 4.52
N GLN A 60 4.67 -9.30 5.71
CA GLN A 60 4.89 -8.34 6.80
C GLN A 60 5.91 -7.26 6.43
N GLU A 61 7.00 -7.61 5.74
CA GLU A 61 8.04 -6.67 5.33
C GLU A 61 7.47 -5.58 4.41
N PHE A 62 6.62 -5.98 3.45
CA PHE A 62 5.94 -5.02 2.58
C PHE A 62 4.97 -4.13 3.35
N SER A 63 4.18 -4.71 4.27
CA SER A 63 3.25 -3.97 5.13
C SER A 63 3.97 -2.92 5.99
N ASP A 64 5.05 -3.31 6.66
CA ASP A 64 5.86 -2.43 7.50
C ASP A 64 6.51 -1.30 6.68
N THR A 65 6.95 -1.61 5.45
CA THR A 65 7.52 -0.62 4.53
C THR A 65 6.49 0.45 4.12
N ILE A 66 5.27 0.02 3.77
CA ILE A 66 4.17 0.95 3.43
C ILE A 66 3.82 1.83 4.65
N ASP A 67 3.64 1.23 5.83
CA ASP A 67 3.32 1.98 7.06
C ASP A 67 4.42 2.98 7.42
N ARG A 68 5.69 2.59 7.35
CA ARG A 68 6.83 3.49 7.59
C ARG A 68 6.83 4.67 6.63
N TYR A 69 6.66 4.45 5.33
CA TYR A 69 6.68 5.55 4.35
C TYR A 69 5.44 6.46 4.45
N ALA A 70 4.27 5.90 4.74
CA ALA A 70 3.08 6.69 5.00
C ALA A 70 3.26 7.59 6.24
N ARG A 71 3.78 7.04 7.35
CA ARG A 71 3.99 7.78 8.60
C ARG A 71 5.04 8.87 8.49
N THR A 72 6.05 8.66 7.67
CA THR A 72 7.14 9.61 7.43
C THR A 72 6.83 10.59 6.29
N LEU A 73 5.63 10.53 5.69
CA LEU A 73 5.24 11.32 4.51
C LEU A 73 6.25 11.19 3.34
N ARG A 74 6.91 10.04 3.22
CA ARG A 74 7.86 9.72 2.15
C ARG A 74 7.12 9.26 0.89
N VAL A 75 6.32 10.15 0.32
CA VAL A 75 5.49 9.89 -0.87
C VAL A 75 6.33 9.46 -2.06
N ASP A 76 7.56 9.95 -2.17
CA ASP A 76 8.55 9.50 -3.15
C ASP A 76 8.85 7.99 -3.04
N LYS A 77 9.09 7.50 -1.83
CA LYS A 77 9.36 6.08 -1.57
C LYS A 77 8.12 5.23 -1.62
N LEU A 78 6.99 5.76 -1.17
CA LEU A 78 5.70 5.09 -1.27
C LEU A 78 5.34 4.82 -2.74
N ARG A 79 5.52 5.82 -3.61
CA ARG A 79 5.34 5.65 -5.05
C ARG A 79 6.25 4.56 -5.61
N GLU A 80 7.56 4.63 -5.32
CA GLU A 80 8.55 3.65 -5.82
C GLU A 80 8.18 2.21 -5.42
N ILE A 81 7.77 1.98 -4.17
CA ILE A 81 7.46 0.63 -3.70
C ILE A 81 6.12 0.13 -4.24
N ILE A 82 5.10 1.01 -4.36
CA ILE A 82 3.81 0.66 -4.95
C ILE A 82 3.99 0.33 -6.44
N GLU A 83 4.64 1.19 -7.23
CA GLU A 83 4.90 0.93 -8.65
C GLU A 83 5.63 -0.39 -8.87
N ARG A 84 6.68 -0.66 -8.07
CA ARG A 84 7.41 -1.93 -8.14
C ARG A 84 6.50 -3.12 -7.85
N LYS A 85 5.61 -3.00 -6.86
CA LYS A 85 4.71 -4.09 -6.50
C LYS A 85 3.61 -4.28 -7.54
N VAL A 86 3.03 -3.20 -8.08
CA VAL A 86 2.09 -3.23 -9.22
C VAL A 86 2.68 -4.01 -10.40
N GLN A 87 3.94 -3.74 -10.75
CA GLN A 87 4.62 -4.48 -11.83
C GLN A 87 4.73 -5.99 -11.56
N ALA A 88 4.76 -6.39 -10.28
CA ALA A 88 4.99 -7.76 -9.86
C ALA A 88 3.70 -8.58 -9.64
N ILE A 89 2.61 -7.96 -9.17
CA ILE A 89 1.39 -8.70 -8.77
C ILE A 89 0.17 -8.43 -9.64
N CYS A 90 0.16 -7.31 -10.37
CA CYS A 90 -0.99 -6.95 -11.21
C CYS A 90 -0.83 -7.52 -12.62
N ASN A 91 -1.93 -7.76 -13.32
CA ASN A 91 -1.94 -8.18 -14.71
C ASN A 91 -1.73 -6.96 -15.64
N GLN A 92 -1.71 -7.18 -16.96
CA GLN A 92 -1.35 -6.13 -17.91
C GLN A 92 -2.36 -4.97 -17.95
N GLU A 93 -3.66 -5.27 -17.94
CA GLU A 93 -4.73 -4.25 -17.96
C GLU A 93 -4.68 -3.39 -16.68
N GLU A 94 -4.53 -4.04 -15.54
CA GLU A 94 -4.36 -3.38 -14.25
C GLU A 94 -3.12 -2.47 -14.23
N LYS A 95 -1.99 -2.89 -14.81
CA LYS A 95 -0.78 -2.05 -14.90
C LYS A 95 -1.02 -0.82 -15.77
N GLU A 96 -1.71 -0.99 -16.90
CA GLU A 96 -2.00 0.10 -17.84
C GLU A 96 -2.89 1.17 -17.22
N ALA A 97 -3.84 0.79 -16.35
CA ALA A 97 -4.66 1.72 -15.58
C ALA A 97 -3.90 2.35 -14.38
N MET A 98 -3.10 1.55 -13.65
CA MET A 98 -2.47 1.99 -12.41
C MET A 98 -1.29 2.95 -12.60
N ILE A 99 -0.46 2.73 -13.62
CA ILE A 99 0.77 3.52 -13.79
C ILE A 99 0.49 5.01 -14.10
N PRO A 100 -0.48 5.36 -14.98
CA PRO A 100 -0.91 6.75 -15.16
C PRO A 100 -1.48 7.34 -13.86
N LEU A 101 -2.37 6.62 -13.17
CA LEU A 101 -2.96 7.08 -11.93
C LEU A 101 -1.90 7.40 -10.86
N LEU A 102 -0.95 6.49 -10.63
CA LEU A 102 0.12 6.73 -9.65
C LEU A 102 1.01 7.92 -10.03
N ARG A 103 1.22 8.14 -11.33
CA ARG A 103 1.95 9.31 -11.82
C ARG A 103 1.16 10.59 -11.53
N ASP A 104 -0.12 10.62 -11.83
CA ASP A 104 -0.93 11.82 -11.70
C ASP A 104 -1.18 12.17 -10.23
N GLU A 105 -1.48 11.17 -9.40
CA GLU A 105 -1.75 11.35 -7.98
C GLU A 105 -0.50 11.65 -7.15
N LEU A 106 0.67 11.11 -7.50
CA LEU A 106 1.87 11.19 -6.63
C LEU A 106 3.05 11.98 -7.21
N SER A 107 3.08 12.32 -8.50
CA SER A 107 4.29 12.92 -9.11
C SER A 107 4.72 14.24 -8.46
N HIS A 108 3.79 15.16 -8.23
CA HIS A 108 4.09 16.45 -7.64
C HIS A 108 4.57 16.30 -6.19
N SER A 109 3.81 15.57 -5.37
CA SER A 109 4.16 15.26 -3.97
C SER A 109 5.48 14.52 -3.84
N ALA A 110 5.76 13.55 -4.72
CA ALA A 110 7.05 12.86 -4.76
C ALA A 110 8.20 13.82 -5.11
N THR A 111 7.96 14.81 -5.97
CA THR A 111 8.97 15.83 -6.33
C THR A 111 9.29 16.72 -5.14
N ILE A 112 8.26 17.20 -4.41
CA ILE A 112 8.44 17.99 -3.18
C ILE A 112 9.33 17.26 -2.18
N VAL A 113 9.04 15.97 -1.91
CA VAL A 113 9.83 15.18 -0.95
C VAL A 113 11.25 14.92 -1.47
N LYS A 114 11.42 14.62 -2.76
CA LYS A 114 12.75 14.43 -3.36
C LYS A 114 13.62 15.68 -3.22
N GLU A 115 13.05 16.86 -3.44
CA GLU A 115 13.77 18.12 -3.24
C GLU A 115 14.12 18.37 -1.78
N LEU A 116 13.21 18.06 -0.85
CA LEU A 116 13.46 18.13 0.59
C LEU A 116 14.63 17.23 0.98
N VAL A 117 14.65 15.99 0.49
CA VAL A 117 15.73 15.01 0.74
C VAL A 117 17.05 15.47 0.10
N HIS A 118 17.00 16.06 -1.10
CA HIS A 118 18.19 16.55 -1.79
C HIS A 118 18.89 17.70 -1.03
N LYS A 119 18.12 18.51 -0.29
CA LYS A 119 18.61 19.63 0.52
C LYS A 119 19.16 19.22 1.89
N LEU A 120 19.11 17.94 2.25
CA LEU A 120 19.62 17.46 3.54
C LEU A 120 21.14 17.55 3.62
N SER A 121 21.66 17.97 4.77
CA SER A 121 23.10 17.93 5.05
C SER A 121 23.58 16.48 5.19
N ASP A 122 24.89 16.25 5.09
CA ASP A 122 25.47 14.92 5.33
C ASP A 122 25.16 14.42 6.74
N PHE A 123 25.19 15.32 7.74
CA PHE A 123 24.82 15.00 9.11
C PHE A 123 23.34 14.57 9.25
N ASP A 124 22.42 15.22 8.55
CA ASP A 124 21.01 14.81 8.52
C ASP A 124 20.85 13.42 7.91
N ARG A 125 21.59 13.13 6.82
CA ARG A 125 21.57 11.82 6.15
C ARG A 125 22.13 10.74 7.06
N ASP A 126 23.24 10.99 7.75
CA ASP A 126 23.85 10.05 8.69
C ASP A 126 22.89 9.71 9.84
N ARG A 127 22.17 10.71 10.37
CA ARG A 127 21.14 10.49 11.39
C ARG A 127 19.98 9.64 10.87
N LEU A 128 19.48 9.94 9.67
CA LEU A 128 18.43 9.15 9.04
C LEU A 128 18.87 7.71 8.79
N ASN A 129 20.10 7.50 8.33
CA ASN A 129 20.67 6.17 8.12
C ASN A 129 20.80 5.41 9.44
N MET A 130 21.26 6.09 10.50
CA MET A 130 21.33 5.50 11.84
C MET A 130 19.94 5.06 12.33
N TRP A 131 18.92 5.92 12.24
CA TRP A 131 17.57 5.56 12.66
C TRP A 131 16.96 4.46 11.80
N ALA A 132 17.20 4.47 10.49
CA ALA A 132 16.78 3.41 9.59
C ALA A 132 17.37 2.06 9.97
N ASN A 133 18.66 2.02 10.31
CA ASN A 133 19.35 0.81 10.76
C ASN A 133 18.85 0.31 12.12
N LEU A 134 18.40 1.22 12.98
CA LEU A 134 17.81 0.90 14.29
C LEU A 134 16.29 0.62 14.21
N ASN A 135 15.69 0.73 13.02
CA ASN A 135 14.24 0.70 12.82
C ASN A 135 13.47 1.73 13.67
N ASP A 136 14.10 2.87 13.98
CA ASP A 136 13.52 3.96 14.78
C ASP A 136 12.62 4.86 13.90
N THR A 137 11.48 4.29 13.52
CA THR A 137 10.49 4.96 12.67
C THR A 137 9.91 6.23 13.33
N LEU A 138 9.90 6.32 14.66
CA LEU A 138 9.39 7.48 15.37
C LEU A 138 10.32 8.69 15.19
N SER A 139 11.63 8.48 15.34
CA SER A 139 12.61 9.54 15.13
C SER A 139 12.65 9.99 13.67
N GLU A 140 12.60 9.05 12.72
CA GLU A 140 12.47 9.39 11.29
C GLU A 140 11.22 10.21 10.99
N ARG A 141 10.08 9.81 11.55
CA ARG A 141 8.82 10.55 11.39
C ARG A 141 8.94 11.97 11.91
N ASN A 142 9.44 12.14 13.13
CA ASN A 142 9.59 13.46 13.72
C ASN A 142 10.52 14.35 12.89
N PHE A 143 11.60 13.78 12.35
CA PHE A 143 12.50 14.47 11.46
C PHE A 143 11.81 14.96 10.18
N TYR A 144 11.12 14.08 9.45
CA TYR A 144 10.44 14.48 8.21
C TYR A 144 9.31 15.47 8.46
N LEU A 145 8.53 15.27 9.53
CA LEU A 145 7.46 16.21 9.89
C LEU A 145 8.00 17.61 10.21
N ASP A 146 9.13 17.70 10.92
CA ASP A 146 9.78 18.99 11.19
C ASP A 146 10.21 19.69 9.90
N ARG A 147 10.78 18.95 8.95
CA ARG A 147 11.15 19.51 7.64
C ARG A 147 9.93 19.93 6.82
N ILE A 148 8.87 19.11 6.79
CA ILE A 148 7.64 19.36 6.04
C ILE A 148 6.87 20.57 6.57
N ARG A 149 6.92 20.84 7.88
CA ARG A 149 6.30 22.05 8.47
C ARG A 149 6.86 23.37 7.94
N ASN A 150 8.06 23.35 7.36
CA ASN A 150 8.69 24.53 6.77
C ASN A 150 8.38 24.69 5.26
N LEU A 151 7.56 23.80 4.69
CA LEU A 151 7.13 23.91 3.30
C LEU A 151 5.98 24.93 3.13
N PRO A 152 5.77 25.45 1.91
CA PRO A 152 4.58 26.20 1.57
C PRO A 152 3.28 25.45 1.95
N PRO A 153 2.23 26.14 2.42
CA PRO A 153 0.96 25.48 2.77
C PRO A 153 0.35 24.63 1.65
N ALA A 154 0.46 25.08 0.40
CA ALA A 154 -0.02 24.34 -0.77
C ALA A 154 0.73 23.00 -0.97
N ASP A 155 2.02 22.96 -0.68
CA ASP A 155 2.84 21.74 -0.79
C ASP A 155 2.47 20.74 0.31
N ILE A 156 2.21 21.24 1.54
CA ILE A 156 1.74 20.42 2.67
C ILE A 156 0.37 19.81 2.35
N GLU A 157 -0.54 20.61 1.80
CA GLU A 157 -1.86 20.17 1.36
C GLU A 157 -1.74 19.10 0.27
N SER A 158 -0.93 19.35 -0.78
CA SER A 158 -0.69 18.36 -1.83
C SER A 158 -0.16 17.04 -1.28
N LEU A 159 0.87 17.06 -0.43
CA LEU A 159 1.44 15.86 0.20
C LEU A 159 0.38 15.06 0.97
N THR A 160 -0.45 15.77 1.74
CA THR A 160 -1.48 15.15 2.58
C THR A 160 -2.60 14.57 1.73
N ASN A 161 -3.06 15.29 0.71
CA ASN A 161 -4.12 14.84 -0.18
C ASN A 161 -3.69 13.62 -0.99
N SER A 162 -2.52 13.67 -1.65
CA SER A 162 -1.98 12.54 -2.42
C SER A 162 -1.79 11.30 -1.56
N LEU A 163 -1.28 11.45 -0.33
CA LEU A 163 -1.15 10.32 0.58
C LEU A 163 -2.51 9.75 0.98
N ASN A 164 -3.46 10.61 1.38
CA ASN A 164 -4.79 10.18 1.78
C ASN A 164 -5.53 9.47 0.64
N THR A 165 -5.42 9.97 -0.59
CA THR A 165 -6.00 9.32 -1.78
C THR A 165 -5.45 7.91 -1.95
N ILE A 166 -4.12 7.75 -1.95
CA ILE A 166 -3.49 6.44 -2.17
C ILE A 166 -3.77 5.47 -1.03
N ILE A 167 -3.72 5.93 0.23
CA ILE A 167 -4.03 5.07 1.37
C ILE A 167 -5.51 4.67 1.36
N SER A 168 -6.42 5.59 1.02
CA SER A 168 -7.84 5.29 0.87
C SER A 168 -8.06 4.23 -0.21
N ARG A 169 -7.48 4.40 -1.40
CA ARG A 169 -7.56 3.39 -2.47
C ARG A 169 -6.96 2.05 -2.05
N LEU A 170 -5.82 2.04 -1.36
CA LEU A 170 -5.22 0.82 -0.84
C LEU A 170 -6.11 0.11 0.19
N VAL A 171 -6.80 0.85 1.06
CA VAL A 171 -7.69 0.26 2.07
C VAL A 171 -8.99 -0.26 1.43
N ASN A 172 -9.52 0.46 0.45
CA ASN A 172 -10.82 0.20 -0.14
C ASN A 172 -10.79 -0.71 -1.38
N GLY A 173 -9.61 -0.93 -1.99
CA GLY A 173 -9.48 -1.79 -3.17
C GLY A 173 -9.94 -3.23 -2.93
N GLU A 174 -10.60 -3.81 -3.92
CA GLU A 174 -11.21 -5.13 -3.85
C GLU A 174 -10.39 -6.17 -4.61
N ALA A 175 -9.81 -7.14 -3.91
CA ALA A 175 -9.01 -8.17 -4.59
C ALA A 175 -9.93 -9.13 -5.36
N PRO A 176 -9.51 -9.66 -6.52
CA PRO A 176 -10.24 -10.71 -7.21
C PRO A 176 -10.57 -11.89 -6.27
N ALA A 177 -11.72 -12.52 -6.46
CA ALA A 177 -12.21 -13.58 -5.57
C ALA A 177 -11.19 -14.71 -5.37
N CYS A 178 -10.49 -15.11 -6.44
CA CYS A 178 -9.47 -16.15 -6.39
C CYS A 178 -8.29 -15.79 -5.46
N ILE A 179 -7.90 -14.51 -5.38
CA ILE A 179 -6.83 -14.02 -4.51
C ILE A 179 -7.28 -14.03 -3.05
N THR A 180 -8.53 -13.63 -2.81
CA THR A 180 -9.12 -13.67 -1.46
C THR A 180 -9.20 -15.10 -0.96
N GLU A 181 -9.74 -16.01 -1.78
CA GLU A 181 -9.83 -17.44 -1.47
C GLU A 181 -8.43 -18.05 -1.24
N LEU A 182 -7.42 -17.65 -2.02
CA LEU A 182 -6.04 -18.10 -1.86
C LEU A 182 -5.51 -17.74 -0.47
N ILE A 183 -5.71 -16.49 -0.04
CA ILE A 183 -5.21 -16.02 1.26
C ILE A 183 -5.90 -16.74 2.42
N GLU A 184 -7.20 -16.98 2.30
CA GLU A 184 -8.00 -17.70 3.29
C GLU A 184 -7.60 -19.18 3.39
N SER A 185 -7.25 -19.80 2.26
CA SER A 185 -6.89 -21.22 2.17
C SER A 185 -5.44 -21.49 2.56
N MET A 186 -4.59 -20.47 2.52
CA MET A 186 -3.15 -20.59 2.72
C MET A 186 -2.76 -20.54 4.21
N SER A 187 -2.13 -21.61 4.68
CA SER A 187 -1.64 -21.72 6.05
C SER A 187 -0.37 -20.88 6.30
N THR A 188 0.02 -20.72 7.56
CA THR A 188 1.31 -20.08 7.91
C THR A 188 2.50 -20.90 7.40
N GLU A 189 2.41 -22.22 7.40
CA GLU A 189 3.49 -23.10 6.92
C GLU A 189 3.70 -22.93 5.40
N ASP A 190 2.61 -22.75 4.67
CA ASP A 190 2.61 -22.54 3.22
C ASP A 190 3.39 -21.28 2.85
N ARG A 191 3.12 -20.20 3.59
CA ARG A 191 3.82 -18.92 3.43
C ARG A 191 5.32 -19.08 3.70
N GLN A 192 5.70 -19.88 4.70
CA GLN A 192 7.10 -20.17 4.98
C GLN A 192 7.75 -20.98 3.85
N GLN A 193 7.07 -22.01 3.33
CA GLN A 193 7.56 -22.82 2.22
C GLN A 193 7.76 -21.98 0.94
N LEU A 194 6.87 -21.04 0.65
CA LEU A 194 7.02 -20.08 -0.47
C LEU A 194 8.25 -19.17 -0.33
N THR A 195 8.82 -19.03 0.87
CA THR A 195 10.07 -18.27 1.09
C THR A 195 11.31 -19.16 1.22
N ALA A 196 11.15 -20.49 1.34
CA ALA A 196 12.23 -21.44 1.50
C ALA A 196 13.09 -21.62 0.23
N ARG A 197 14.38 -21.90 0.36
CA ARG A 197 15.30 -22.04 -0.80
C ARG A 197 15.48 -23.49 -1.28
N THR A 198 14.67 -24.42 -0.80
CA THR A 198 14.87 -25.87 -0.98
C THR A 198 14.43 -26.39 -2.36
N LEU A 199 13.44 -25.75 -2.97
CA LEU A 199 12.90 -26.11 -4.29
C LEU A 199 12.82 -24.89 -5.20
N SER A 200 12.77 -25.13 -6.51
CA SER A 200 12.52 -24.05 -7.47
C SER A 200 11.20 -23.35 -7.13
N PHE A 201 11.15 -22.03 -7.30
CA PHE A 201 10.00 -21.23 -6.88
C PHE A 201 8.71 -21.65 -7.63
N GLU A 202 8.80 -21.92 -8.93
CA GLU A 202 7.65 -22.35 -9.75
C GLU A 202 7.05 -23.69 -9.30
N HIS A 203 7.89 -24.64 -8.85
CA HIS A 203 7.39 -25.90 -8.30
C HIS A 203 6.64 -25.65 -7.00
N ARG A 204 7.17 -24.77 -6.12
CA ARG A 204 6.50 -24.43 -4.85
C ARG A 204 5.15 -23.75 -5.03
N ILE A 205 5.00 -22.91 -6.06
CA ILE A 205 3.69 -22.35 -6.40
C ILE A 205 2.72 -23.47 -6.82
N SER A 206 3.17 -24.36 -7.69
CA SER A 206 2.32 -25.43 -8.24
C SER A 206 1.89 -26.41 -7.13
N ASP A 207 2.84 -26.85 -6.30
CA ASP A 207 2.59 -27.71 -5.13
C ASP A 207 1.61 -27.05 -4.13
N LEU A 208 1.74 -25.74 -3.91
CA LEU A 208 0.82 -24.99 -3.07
C LEU A 208 -0.59 -25.02 -3.65
N LEU A 209 -0.74 -24.61 -4.91
CA LEU A 209 -2.04 -24.50 -5.58
C LEU A 209 -2.75 -25.85 -5.65
N GLU A 210 -2.03 -26.93 -5.98
CA GLU A 210 -2.59 -28.29 -5.97
C GLU A 210 -3.09 -28.70 -4.58
N ARG A 211 -2.30 -28.43 -3.53
CA ARG A 211 -2.63 -28.82 -2.17
C ARG A 211 -3.85 -28.08 -1.61
N ILE A 212 -4.05 -26.82 -2.00
CA ILE A 212 -5.22 -26.04 -1.58
C ILE A 212 -6.40 -26.16 -2.56
N GLY A 213 -6.28 -26.98 -3.61
CA GLY A 213 -7.36 -27.25 -4.57
C GLY A 213 -7.62 -26.12 -5.56
N MET A 214 -6.62 -25.28 -5.84
CA MET A 214 -6.72 -24.15 -6.78
C MET A 214 -6.12 -24.48 -8.16
N PRO A 215 -6.61 -23.85 -9.24
CA PRO A 215 -6.08 -24.08 -10.58
C PRO A 215 -4.61 -23.66 -10.69
N THR A 216 -3.74 -24.58 -11.12
CA THR A 216 -2.29 -24.37 -11.22
C THR A 216 -1.89 -23.51 -12.42
N ASP A 217 -2.77 -23.38 -13.40
CA ASP A 217 -2.64 -22.62 -14.64
C ASP A 217 -3.22 -21.19 -14.54
N ASN A 218 -3.83 -20.83 -13.40
CA ASN A 218 -4.36 -19.48 -13.20
C ASN A 218 -3.21 -18.46 -13.07
N GLU A 219 -3.03 -17.64 -14.11
CA GLU A 219 -1.95 -16.67 -14.20
C GLU A 219 -1.99 -15.62 -13.09
N ASP A 220 -3.17 -15.12 -12.71
CA ASP A 220 -3.32 -14.12 -11.65
C ASP A 220 -2.84 -14.66 -10.29
N LEU A 221 -3.18 -15.91 -9.95
CA LEU A 221 -2.70 -16.55 -8.73
C LEU A 221 -1.18 -16.70 -8.74
N ARG A 222 -0.61 -17.15 -9.85
CA ARG A 222 0.84 -17.33 -9.99
C ARG A 222 1.59 -16.00 -9.91
N LEU A 223 1.11 -14.98 -10.62
CA LEU A 223 1.65 -13.62 -10.58
C LEU A 223 1.59 -13.05 -9.16
N PHE A 224 0.45 -13.16 -8.49
CA PHE A 224 0.29 -12.68 -7.12
C PHE A 224 1.25 -13.38 -6.16
N ILE A 225 1.32 -14.73 -6.18
CA ILE A 225 2.21 -15.49 -5.31
C ILE A 225 3.68 -15.10 -5.61
N ALA A 226 4.04 -15.01 -6.88
CA ALA A 226 5.38 -14.62 -7.28
C ALA A 226 5.75 -13.21 -6.84
N GLY A 227 4.94 -12.20 -7.15
CA GLY A 227 5.22 -10.82 -6.75
C GLY A 227 5.12 -10.60 -5.24
N THR A 228 4.46 -11.49 -4.50
CA THR A 228 4.32 -11.37 -3.04
C THR A 228 5.44 -12.06 -2.28
N PHE A 229 5.84 -13.27 -2.67
CA PHE A 229 6.75 -14.12 -1.89
C PHE A 229 8.14 -14.31 -2.50
N ARG A 230 8.33 -14.01 -3.79
CA ARG A 230 9.65 -14.08 -4.40
C ARG A 230 10.50 -12.96 -3.81
N LYS A 231 11.55 -13.34 -3.08
CA LYS A 231 12.58 -12.38 -2.69
C LYS A 231 13.20 -11.82 -3.96
N SER A 232 13.18 -10.50 -4.14
CA SER A 232 13.94 -9.86 -5.21
C SER A 232 15.41 -10.17 -4.99
N GLU A 233 16.02 -10.94 -5.88
CA GLU A 233 17.47 -11.08 -5.93
C GLU A 233 18.03 -9.70 -6.33
N THR A 234 18.65 -8.98 -5.37
CA THR A 234 19.32 -7.67 -5.49
C THR A 234 18.38 -6.46 -5.73
N THR A 235 18.59 -5.27 -5.17
CA THR A 235 19.84 -4.52 -4.96
C THR A 235 19.95 -3.89 -3.57
N GLU A 236 21.11 -4.14 -2.94
CA GLU A 236 21.73 -3.22 -1.98
C GLU A 236 21.78 -1.80 -2.58
N PHE A 237 21.46 -0.80 -1.76
CA PHE A 237 21.79 0.60 -1.98
C PHE A 237 22.61 1.09 -0.79
#